data_AF-L5JQC6-F1
#
_entry.id   AF-L5JQC6-F1
#
_cell.length_a   1.000
_cell.length_b   1.000
_cell.length_c   1.000
_cell.angle_alpha   90.00
_cell.angle_beta   90.00
_cell.angle_gamma   90.00
#
_symmetry.space_group_name_H-M   'P 1'
#
loop_
_entity.id
_entity.type
_entity.pdbx_description
1 polymer ?
#
loop_
_entity_poly.entity_id
_entity_poly.type
_entity_poly.pdbx_seq_one_letter_code
_entity_poly.pdbx_strand_id
1 'polypeptide(L)' 'MAPGLTSVEIIPFRVAAYNKAKKAMDFYDPERHNEFDFISGTRMRKLAREGENPPDGFMAPKAWKVLTDYYRSLEKNN' A
#
# COMPACT_ATOMS: atom_id res chain seq x y z
N MET A 1 7.91 21.58 20.74
CA MET A 1 7.13 21.64 19.47
C MET A 1 7.96 22.39 18.45
N ALA A 2 7.99 21.96 17.19
CA ALA A 2 8.76 22.64 16.14
C ALA A 2 8.20 24.06 15.89
N PRO A 3 9.05 25.09 15.72
CA PRO A 3 8.59 26.42 15.33
C PRO A 3 7.76 26.35 14.03
N GLY A 4 6.57 26.98 13.98
CA GLY A 4 5.69 26.97 12.81
C GLY A 4 4.52 25.97 12.86
N LEU A 5 4.47 25.08 13.84
CA LEU A 5 3.34 24.16 14.04
C LEU A 5 2.08 24.83 14.63
N THR A 6 2.19 26.06 15.13
CA THR A 6 1.08 26.77 15.80
C THR A 6 -0.04 27.20 14.85
N SER A 7 0.24 27.28 13.55
CA SER A 7 -0.75 27.62 12.51
C SER A 7 -1.30 26.40 11.77
N VAL A 8 -0.97 25.17 12.22
CA VAL A 8 -1.36 23.93 11.55
C VAL A 8 -1.94 22.95 12.57
N GLU A 9 -3.06 22.33 12.21
CA GLU A 9 -3.63 21.23 12.98
C GLU A 9 -3.06 19.89 12.49
N ILE A 10 -2.59 19.06 13.43
CA ILE A 10 -2.12 17.71 13.12
C ILE A 10 -3.30 16.74 13.28
N ILE A 11 -3.62 16.02 12.20
CA ILE A 11 -4.62 14.96 12.20
C ILE A 11 -3.89 13.61 12.25
N PRO A 12 -3.79 12.93 13.41
CA PRO A 12 -3.10 11.66 13.51
C PRO A 12 -3.96 10.51 12.97
N PHE A 13 -3.32 9.59 12.24
CA PHE A 13 -3.94 8.36 11.76
C PHE A 13 -3.22 7.14 12.34
N ARG A 14 -3.97 6.05 12.53
CA ARG A 14 -3.42 4.73 12.82
C ARG A 14 -3.02 4.04 11.52
N VAL A 15 -2.26 2.95 11.62
CA VAL A 15 -1.89 2.13 10.46
C VAL A 15 -3.14 1.60 9.76
N ALA A 16 -3.18 1.71 8.43
CA ALA A 16 -4.17 1.05 7.60
C ALA A 16 -3.51 -0.08 6.81
N ALA A 17 -4.21 -1.21 6.69
CA ALA A 17 -3.77 -2.38 5.95
C ALA A 17 -4.95 -2.98 5.17
N TYR A 18 -4.67 -3.89 4.24
CA TYR A 18 -5.73 -4.48 3.43
C TYR A 18 -6.52 -5.49 4.27
N ASN A 19 -7.78 -5.19 4.59
CA ASN A 19 -8.64 -6.13 5.29
C ASN A 19 -9.21 -7.14 4.28
N LYS A 20 -8.83 -8.42 4.43
CA LYS A 20 -9.23 -9.52 3.55
C LYS A 20 -10.71 -9.86 3.64
N ALA A 21 -11.35 -9.64 4.80
CA ALA A 21 -12.77 -9.90 5.00
C ALA A 21 -13.62 -8.83 4.29
N LYS A 22 -13.23 -7.55 4.39
CA LYS A 22 -13.90 -6.41 3.76
C LYS A 22 -13.51 -6.19 2.30
N LYS A 23 -12.39 -6.77 1.86
CA LYS A 23 -11.77 -6.56 0.54
C LYS A 23 -11.47 -5.09 0.25
N ALA A 24 -10.96 -4.38 1.25
CA ALA A 24 -10.65 -2.96 1.17
C ALA A 24 -9.58 -2.56 2.18
N MET A 25 -8.98 -1.38 1.99
CA MET A 25 -8.12 -0.76 3.00
C MET A 25 -8.95 -0.36 4.22
N ASP A 26 -8.49 -0.75 5.41
CA ASP A 26 -9.15 -0.44 6.68
C ASP A 26 -8.11 -0.18 7.77
N PHE A 27 -8.50 0.48 8.86
CA PHE A 27 -7.62 0.68 10.01
C PHE A 27 -7.30 -0.66 10.68
N TYR A 28 -6.01 -0.88 10.92
CA TYR A 28 -5.52 -2.11 11.51
C TYR A 28 -6.06 -2.32 12.92
N ASP A 29 -6.50 -3.55 13.18
CA ASP A 29 -6.99 -4.02 14.47
C ASP A 29 -6.13 -5.19 14.95
N PRO A 30 -5.35 -5.03 16.04
CA PRO A 30 -4.48 -6.09 16.58
C PRO A 30 -5.22 -7.36 16.99
N GLU A 31 -6.47 -7.25 17.45
CA GLU A 31 -7.27 -8.42 17.87
C GLU A 31 -7.68 -9.29 16.68
N ARG A 32 -7.76 -8.67 15.50
CA ARG A 32 -8.12 -9.31 14.22
C ARG A 32 -6.95 -9.35 13.25
N HIS A 33 -5.72 -9.49 13.75
CA HIS A 33 -4.49 -9.49 12.93
C HIS A 33 -4.59 -10.38 11.68
N ASN A 34 -5.15 -11.58 11.83
CA ASN A 34 -5.28 -12.56 10.76
C ASN A 34 -6.19 -12.09 9.60
N GLU A 35 -7.01 -11.06 9.79
CA GLU A 35 -7.85 -10.47 8.74
C GLU A 35 -7.09 -9.47 7.86
N PHE A 36 -5.93 -8.99 8.28
CA PHE A 36 -5.18 -7.95 7.56
C PHE A 36 -4.03 -8.53 6.75
N ASP A 37 -3.81 -7.98 5.56
CA ASP A 37 -2.68 -8.25 4.70
C ASP A 37 -1.81 -6.99 4.55
N PHE A 38 -0.54 -7.11 4.92
CA PHE A 38 0.44 -6.04 4.84
C PHE A 38 1.24 -6.17 3.55
N ILE A 39 0.86 -5.38 2.55
CA ILE A 39 1.51 -5.37 1.24
C ILE A 39 2.60 -4.31 1.24
N SER A 40 3.83 -4.73 1.57
CA SER A 40 5.00 -3.86 1.60
C SER A 40 5.48 -3.45 0.19
N GLY A 41 6.31 -2.41 0.11
CA GLY A 41 6.95 -2.00 -1.15
C GLY A 41 7.76 -3.11 -1.82
N THR A 42 8.46 -3.93 -1.04
CA THR A 42 9.20 -5.09 -1.55
C THR A 42 8.25 -6.13 -2.17
N ARG A 43 7.10 -6.39 -1.54
CA ARG A 43 6.09 -7.30 -2.11
C ARG A 43 5.45 -6.72 -3.36
N MET A 44 5.13 -5.43 -3.39
CA MET A 44 4.63 -4.76 -4.61
C MET A 44 5.61 -4.91 -5.78
N ARG A 45 6.91 -4.68 -5.53
CA ARG A 45 7.95 -4.87 -6.56
C ARG A 45 7.97 -6.32 -7.07
N LYS A 46 7.86 -7.31 -6.18
CA LYS A 46 7.81 -8.72 -6.55
C LYS A 46 6.60 -9.03 -7.44
N LEU A 47 5.40 -8.65 -7.00
CA LEU A 47 4.15 -8.85 -7.75
C LEU A 47 4.24 -8.23 -9.16
N ALA A 48 4.73 -6.99 -9.26
CA ALA A 48 4.86 -6.28 -10.52
C ALA A 48 5.81 -6.97 -11.51
N ARG A 49 6.91 -7.53 -11.01
CA ARG A 49 7.89 -8.30 -11.80
C ARG A 49 7.33 -9.63 -12.27
N GLU A 50 6.62 -10.34 -11.39
CA GLU A 50 5.98 -11.62 -11.69
C GLU A 50 4.70 -11.45 -12.56
N GLY A 51 4.28 -10.21 -12.82
CA GLY A 51 3.07 -9.90 -13.58
C GLY A 51 1.78 -10.17 -12.82
N GLU A 52 1.87 -10.33 -11.50
CA GLU A 52 0.74 -10.50 -10.61
C GLU A 52 0.12 -9.15 -10.23
N ASN A 53 -1.16 -9.18 -9.84
CA ASN A 53 -1.86 -8.01 -9.33
C ASN A 53 -2.02 -8.10 -7.81
N PRO A 54 -1.99 -6.96 -7.09
CA PRO A 54 -2.41 -6.94 -5.70
C PRO A 54 -3.91 -7.27 -5.61
N PRO A 55 -4.41 -7.59 -4.40
CA PRO A 55 -5.83 -7.76 -4.16
C PRO A 55 -6.64 -6.55 -4.63
N ASP A 56 -7.85 -6.81 -5.12
CA ASP A 56 -8.78 -5.75 -5.51
C ASP A 56 -9.05 -4.81 -4.34
N GLY A 57 -9.18 -3.51 -4.61
CA GLY A 57 -9.37 -2.50 -3.55
C GLY A 57 -8.10 -2.10 -2.78
N PHE A 58 -6.94 -2.73 -3.01
CA PHE A 58 -5.66 -2.26 -2.45
C PHE A 58 -5.16 -0.98 -3.13
N MET A 59 -5.26 -0.92 -4.46
CA MET A 59 -4.78 0.20 -5.26
C MET A 59 -5.62 0.34 -6.53
N ALA A 60 -5.85 1.58 -6.97
CA ALA A 60 -6.54 1.84 -8.23
C ALA A 60 -5.81 1.15 -9.40
N PRO A 61 -6.50 0.44 -10.31
CA PRO A 61 -5.86 -0.31 -11.39
C PRO A 61 -4.94 0.52 -12.30
N LYS A 62 -5.32 1.78 -12.56
CA LYS A 62 -4.49 2.72 -13.36
C LYS A 62 -3.18 3.07 -12.66
N ALA A 63 -3.20 3.26 -11.34
CA ALA A 63 -2.00 3.53 -10.55
C ALA A 63 -1.11 2.28 -10.46
N TRP A 64 -1.72 1.10 -10.28
CA TRP A 64 -0.99 -0.16 -10.32
C TRP A 64 -0.26 -0.37 -11.66
N LYS A 65 -0.92 -0.06 -12.78
CA LYS A 65 -0.30 -0.11 -14.12
C LYS A 65 0.99 0.71 -14.18
N VAL A 66 0.98 1.94 -13.67
CA VAL A 66 2.17 2.81 -13.62
C VAL A 66 3.31 2.14 -12.84
N LEU A 67 3.01 1.52 -11.70
CA LEU A 67 4.03 0.80 -10.92
C LEU A 67 4.56 -0.43 -11.66
N THR A 68 3.69 -1.20 -12.32
CA THR A 68 4.12 -2.37 -13.11
C THR A 68 5.01 -1.97 -14.27
N ASP A 69 4.68 -0.89 -14.99
CA ASP A 69 5.48 -0.39 -16.10
C ASP A 69 6.86 0.07 -15.61
N TYR A 70 6.91 0.77 -14.47
CA TYR A 70 8.17 1.15 -13.82
C TYR A 70 9.03 -0.07 -13.46
N TYR A 71 8.49 -1.03 -12.70
CA TYR A 71 9.29 -2.17 -12.24
C TYR A 71 9.74 -3.10 -13.37
N ARG A 72 8.95 -3.25 -14.43
CA ARG A 72 9.35 -3.98 -15.64
C ARG A 72 10.47 -3.28 -16.41
N SER A 73 10.49 -1.94 -16.43
CA SER A 73 11.58 -1.20 -17.08
C SER A 73 12.93 -1.40 -16.38
N LEU A 74 12.92 -1.58 -15.05
CA LEU A 74 14.15 -1.85 -14.28
C LEU A 74 14.74 -3.23 -14.56
N GLU A 75 13.94 -4.21 -15.00
CA GLU A 75 14.45 -5.53 -15.37
C GLU A 75 15.12 -5.55 -16.74
N LYS A 76 14.67 -4.69 -17.68
CA LYS A 76 15.26 -4.58 -19.02
C LYS A 76 16.65 -3.93 -19.03
N ASN A 77 16.99 -3.23 -17.96
CA ASN A 77 18.27 -2.53 -17.81
C ASN A 77 19.32 -3.36 -17.02
N ASN A 78 18.99 -4.60 -16.67
CA ASN A 78 19.90 -5.58 -16.07
C ASN A 78 20.21 -6.68 -17.08
#